data_AF-A0A941NAE9-F1
#
_entry.id   AF-A0A941NAE9-F1
#
_cell.length_a   1.000
_cell.length_b   1.000
_cell.length_c   1.000
_cell.angle_alpha   90.00
_cell.angle_beta   90.00
_cell.angle_gamma   90.00
#
_symmetry.space_group_name_H-M   'P 1'
#
loop_
_entity.id
_entity.type
_entity.pdbx_description
1 polymer ?
#
loop_
_entity_poly.entity_id
_entity_poly.type
_entity_poly.pdbx_seq_one_letter_code
_entity_poly.pdbx_strand_id
1 'polypeptide(L)' 'MAIDPEDLLPRKKMPEIVLGQDLSTMSEHELIARIAALEEEITRARDAIKARQATKSAADTFFRKN' A
#
# COMPACT_ATOMS: atom_id res chain seq x y z
N MET A 1 15.27 18.02 -12.10
CA MET A 1 14.66 16.93 -11.31
C MET A 1 15.65 15.77 -11.37
N ALA A 2 16.28 15.41 -10.25
CA ALA A 2 17.16 14.24 -10.21
C ALA A 2 16.25 13.01 -10.20
N ILE A 3 16.32 12.19 -11.25
CA ILE A 3 15.65 10.89 -11.27
C ILE A 3 16.51 9.98 -10.41
N ASP A 4 15.93 9.44 -9.34
CA ASP A 4 16.60 8.44 -8.51
C ASP A 4 16.86 7.19 -9.37
N PRO A 5 18.11 6.67 -9.45
CA PRO A 5 18.40 5.44 -10.18
C PRO A 5 17.47 4.27 -9.82
N GLU A 6 16.94 4.23 -8.60
CA GLU A 6 15.99 3.22 -8.14
C GLU A 6 14.61 3.34 -8.81
N ASP A 7 14.21 4.53 -9.24
CA ASP A 7 12.95 4.77 -9.97
C ASP A 7 13.00 4.29 -11.43
N LEU A 8 14.20 4.00 -11.96
CA LEU A 8 14.40 3.44 -13.30
C LEU A 8 14.33 1.90 -13.31
N LEU A 9 14.31 1.26 -12.13
CA LEU A 9 14.18 -0.19 -12.04
C LEU A 9 12.75 -0.59 -12.44
N PRO A 10 12.58 -1.65 -13.26
CA PRO A 10 11.25 -2.18 -13.57
C PRO A 10 10.54 -2.55 -12.28
N ARG A 11 9.57 -1.73 -11.86
CA ARG A 11 8.73 -2.07 -10.70
C ARG A 11 8.02 -3.37 -11.04
N LYS A 12 8.30 -4.41 -10.27
CA LYS A 12 7.66 -5.72 -10.44
C LYS A 12 6.15 -5.48 -10.38
N LYS A 13 5.47 -5.63 -11.52
CA LYS A 13 4.01 -5.53 -11.55
C LYS A 13 3.47 -6.62 -10.63
N MET A 14 2.86 -6.21 -9.51
CA MET A 14 2.10 -7.13 -8.70
C MET A 14 0.96 -7.68 -9.56
N PRO A 15 0.65 -8.98 -9.48
CA PRO A 15 -0.54 -9.54 -10.11
C PRO A 15 -1.77 -8.73 -9.67
N GLU A 16 -2.68 -8.44 -10.60
CA GLU A 16 -3.92 -7.75 -10.28
C GLU A 16 -4.81 -8.66 -9.43
N ILE A 17 -4.91 -8.35 -8.13
CA ILE A 17 -5.77 -9.07 -7.20
C ILE A 17 -7.15 -8.42 -7.20
N VAL A 18 -8.14 -9.11 -7.76
CA VAL A 18 -9.54 -8.68 -7.73
C VAL A 18 -10.24 -9.27 -6.51
N LEU A 19 -10.84 -8.43 -5.68
CA LEU A 19 -11.62 -8.87 -4.52
C LEU A 19 -12.89 -9.61 -4.98
N GLY A 20 -13.20 -10.73 -4.34
CA GLY A 20 -14.35 -11.58 -4.72
C GLY A 20 -14.11 -12.46 -5.95
N GLN A 21 -12.88 -12.53 -6.47
CA GLN A 21 -12.46 -13.53 -7.45
C GLN A 21 -12.75 -14.96 -6.94
N ASP A 22 -13.18 -15.85 -7.84
CA ASP A 22 -13.26 -17.28 -7.56
C ASP A 22 -11.86 -17.87 -7.29
N LEU A 23 -11.76 -18.63 -6.21
CA LEU A 23 -10.53 -19.26 -5.72
C LEU A 23 -10.50 -20.76 -6.00
N SER A 24 -11.57 -21.34 -6.57
CA SER A 24 -11.74 -22.78 -6.73
C SER A 24 -10.61 -23.45 -7.53
N THR A 25 -9.98 -22.72 -8.45
CA THR A 25 -8.90 -23.21 -9.31
C THR A 25 -7.50 -22.88 -8.80
N MET A 26 -7.37 -22.20 -7.66
CA MET A 26 -6.07 -21.79 -7.10
C MET A 26 -5.50 -22.89 -6.20
N SER A 27 -4.19 -23.12 -6.32
CA SER A 27 -3.45 -23.98 -5.38
C SER A 27 -3.22 -23.28 -4.03
N GLU A 28 -2.92 -24.07 -3.00
CA GLU A 28 -2.57 -23.56 -1.67
C GLU A 28 -1.41 -22.54 -1.71
N HIS A 29 -0.37 -22.83 -2.49
CA HIS A 29 0.78 -21.95 -2.64
C HIS A 29 0.41 -20.59 -3.25
N GLU A 30 -0.49 -20.59 -4.24
CA GLU A 30 -1.00 -19.35 -4.85
C GLU A 30 -1.87 -18.57 -3.87
N LEU A 31 -2.66 -19.25 -3.04
CA LEU A 31 -3.46 -18.60 -2.00
C LEU A 31 -2.56 -17.96 -0.93
N ILE A 32 -1.49 -18.63 -0.50
CA ILE A 32 -0.49 -18.06 0.42
C ILE A 32 0.15 -16.81 -0.18
N ALA A 33 0.61 -16.89 -1.44
CA ALA A 33 1.19 -15.74 -2.12
C ALA A 33 0.21 -14.57 -2.27
N ARG A 34 -1.07 -14.87 -2.54
CA ARG A 34 -2.15 -13.89 -2.61
C ARG A 34 -2.39 -13.20 -1.26
N ILE A 35 -2.41 -13.96 -0.16
CA ILE A 35 -2.57 -13.40 1.19
C ILE A 35 -1.43 -12.45 1.52
N ALA A 36 -0.18 -12.87 1.29
CA ALA A 36 0.98 -12.03 1.57
C ALA A 36 0.92 -10.69 0.82
N ALA A 37 0.57 -10.72 -0.47
CA ALA A 37 0.41 -9.50 -1.28
C ALA A 37 -0.69 -8.57 -0.76
N LEU A 38 -1.81 -9.11 -0.26
CA LEU A 38 -2.88 -8.32 0.34
C LEU A 38 -2.49 -7.71 1.69
N GLU A 39 -1.73 -8.43 2.51
CA GLU A 39 -1.23 -7.93 3.79
C GLU A 39 -0.21 -6.79 3.64
N GLU A 40 0.68 -6.90 2.65
CA GLU A 40 1.59 -5.82 2.26
C GLU A 40 0.81 -4.57 1.84
N GLU A 41 -0.25 -4.75 1.03
CA GLU A 41 -1.09 -3.65 0.57
C GLU A 41 -1.89 -3.00 1.72
N ILE A 42 -2.41 -3.80 2.66
CA ILE A 42 -3.05 -3.31 3.87
C ILE A 42 -2.07 -2.46 4.70
N THR A 43 -0.82 -2.91 4.82
CA THR A 43 0.23 -2.19 5.55
C THR A 43 0.53 -0.85 4.88
N ARG A 44 0.73 -0.84 3.55
CA ARG A 44 0.92 0.37 2.76
C ARG A 44 -0.23 1.38 2.95
N ALA A 45 -1.47 0.91 2.90
CA ALA A 45 -2.65 1.74 3.09
C ALA A 45 -2.72 2.33 4.52
N ARG A 46 -2.42 1.53 5.54
CA ARG A 46 -2.34 1.99 6.94
C ARG A 46 -1.29 3.08 7.12
N ASP A 47 -0.12 2.93 6.52
CA ASP A 47 0.95 3.91 6.63
C ASP A 47 0.62 5.21 5.89
N ALA A 48 -0.03 5.11 4.72
CA ALA A 48 -0.56 6.29 4.03
C ALA A 48 -1.62 7.03 4.87
N ILE A 49 -2.49 6.32 5.58
CA ILE A 49 -3.47 6.91 6.51
C ILE A 49 -2.74 7.64 7.64
N LYS A 50 -1.77 7.00 8.30
CA LYS A 50 -0.98 7.60 9.39
C LYS A 50 -0.28 8.87 8.94
N ALA A 51 0.34 8.86 7.76
CA ALA A 51 1.01 10.03 7.20
C ALA A 51 0.04 11.21 7.02
N ARG A 52 -1.16 10.95 6.45
CA ARG A 52 -2.20 11.98 6.26
C ARG A 52 -2.74 12.51 7.59
N GLN A 53 -2.92 11.63 8.59
CA GLN A 53 -3.34 12.03 9.93
C GLN A 53 -2.29 12.91 10.61
N ALA A 54 -1.00 12.57 10.50
CA ALA A 54 0.09 13.39 11.03
C ALA A 54 0.10 14.79 10.40
N THR A 55 -0.11 14.89 9.09
CA THR A 55 -0.26 16.19 8.41
C THR A 55 -1.45 16.98 8.95
N LYS A 56 -2.61 16.33 9.12
CA LYS A 56 -3.81 16.99 9.67
C LYS A 56 -3.60 17.47 11.10
N SER A 57 -3.05 16.62 11.97
CA SER A 57 -2.80 16.97 13.37
C SER A 57 -1.80 18.11 13.51
N ALA A 58 -0.73 18.12 12.70
CA ALA A 58 0.22 19.22 12.67
C ALA A 58 -0.49 20.54 12.29
N ALA A 59 -1.31 20.54 11.24
CA ALA A 59 -2.08 21.71 10.83
C ALA A 59 -3.05 22.19 11.93
N ASP A 60 -3.82 21.28 12.52
CA ASP A 60 -4.76 21.58 13.60
C ASP A 60 -4.09 22.23 14.83
N THR A 61 -2.86 21.84 15.16
CA THR A 61 -2.10 22.46 16.26
C THR A 61 -1.65 23.88 15.93
N PHE A 62 -1.33 24.18 14.67
CA PHE A 62 -1.01 25.56 14.26
C PHE A 62 -2.24 26.47 14.31
N PHE A 63 -3.43 25.97 13.95
CA PHE A 63 -4.66 26.77 13.96
C PHE A 63 -5.27 27.00 15.36
N ARG A 64 -5.02 26.11 16.33
CA ARG A 64 -5.53 26.26 17.72
C ARG A 64 -4.67 27.12 18.65
N LYS A 65 -3.48 27.55 18.20
CA LYS A 65 -2.59 28.43 18.98
C LYS A 65 -2.82 29.93 18.72
N ASN A 66 -3.86 30.30 17.98
CA ASN A 66 -4.33 31.68 17.82
C ASN A 66 -5.56 31.94 18.69
#